data_AF-A0A7W1NY22-F1
#
_entry.id   AF-A0A7W1NY22-F1
#
_cell.length_a   1.000
_cell.length_b   1.000
_cell.length_c   1.000
_cell.angle_alpha   90.00
_cell.angle_beta   90.00
_cell.angle_gamma   90.00
#
_symmetry.space_group_name_H-M   'P 1'
#
loop_
_entity.id
_entity.type
_entity.pdbx_description
1 polymer ?
#
loop_
_entity_poly.entity_id
_entity_poly.type
_entity_poly.pdbx_seq_one_letter_code
_entity_poly.pdbx_strand_id
1 'polypeptide(L)'
;MKKRIALYLTLCLLLIVSVVVLIPTSAQDNTPTPDPNNACNPGGAMAGKCNSGFHADGKISPAEIEWAWKCGWYIARYYAGTFTRDQVPDECSSLLPGLPQQVTGPTVEATETATPPPK
;
A
#
# COMPACT_ATOMS: atom_id res chain seq x y z
N MET A 1 50.14 4.23 -37.54
CA MET A 1 49.20 5.08 -36.78
C MET A 1 47.80 4.46 -36.66
N LYS A 2 47.17 4.00 -37.75
CA LYS A 2 45.84 3.35 -37.75
C LYS A 2 45.69 2.15 -36.79
N LYS A 3 46.72 1.31 -36.65
CA LYS A 3 46.72 0.16 -35.71
C LYS A 3 46.70 0.55 -34.23
N ARG A 4 47.32 1.69 -33.88
CA ARG A 4 47.33 2.22 -32.50
C ARG A 4 45.98 2.85 -32.16
N ILE A 5 45.36 3.54 -33.12
CA ILE A 5 44.02 4.10 -32.99
C ILE A 5 42.98 2.99 -32.79
N ALA A 6 43.06 1.91 -33.58
CA ALA A 6 42.19 0.74 -33.40
C ALA A 6 42.34 0.12 -32.00
N LEU A 7 43.57 0.00 -31.49
CA LEU A 7 43.84 -0.53 -30.15
C LEU A 7 43.19 0.34 -29.05
N TYR A 8 43.30 1.66 -29.15
CA TYR A 8 42.68 2.58 -28.19
C TYR A 8 41.15 2.52 -28.24
N LEU A 9 40.56 2.40 -29.42
CA LEU A 9 39.10 2.27 -29.56
C LEU A 9 38.58 0.98 -28.91
N THR A 10 39.26 -0.15 -29.13
CA THR A 10 38.87 -1.42 -28.50
C THR A 10 39.02 -1.38 -26.98
N LEU A 11 40.11 -0.78 -26.47
CA LEU A 11 40.32 -0.61 -25.03
C LEU A 11 39.24 0.28 -24.40
N CYS A 12 38.90 1.40 -25.06
CA CYS A 12 37.88 2.33 -24.59
C CYS A 12 36.50 1.68 -24.57
N LEU A 13 36.16 0.89 -25.60
CA LEU A 13 34.90 0.15 -25.66
C LEU A 13 34.78 -0.87 -24.52
N LEU A 14 35.84 -1.63 -24.24
CA LEU A 14 35.86 -2.58 -23.12
C LEU A 14 35.67 -1.89 -21.76
N LEU A 15 36.26 -0.70 -21.60
CA LEU A 15 36.13 0.10 -20.39
C LEU A 15 34.69 0.59 -20.18
N ILE A 16 34.03 1.05 -21.26
CA ILE A 16 32.63 1.49 -21.23
C ILE A 16 31.70 0.31 -20.86
N VAL A 17 31.90 -0.86 -21.46
CA VAL A 17 31.10 -2.06 -21.15
C VAL A 17 31.26 -2.47 -19.68
N SER A 18 32.49 -2.40 -19.13
CA SER A 18 32.72 -2.70 -17.71
C SER A 18 31.99 -1.76 -16.75
N VAL A 19 31.78 -0.49 -17.13
CA VAL A 19 31.05 0.48 -16.30
C VAL A 19 29.54 0.22 -16.33
N VAL A 20 28.99 -0.22 -17.46
CA VAL A 20 27.55 -0.51 -17.61
C VAL A 20 27.12 -1.72 -16.76
N VAL A 21 27.99 -2.71 -16.56
CA VAL A 21 27.69 -3.91 -15.73
C VAL A 21 27.62 -3.59 -14.23
N LEU A 22 28.18 -2.46 -13.79
CA LEU A 22 28.18 -2.05 -12.37
C LEU A 22 26.96 -1.22 -11.98
N ILE A 23 25.99 -1.00 -12.88
CA ILE A 23 24.74 -0.32 -12.54
C ILE A 23 23.87 -1.33 -11.79
N PRO A 24 23.63 -1.17 -10.46
CA PRO A 24 22.66 -2.01 -9.77
C PRO A 24 21.30 -1.77 -10.41
N THR A 25 20.71 -2.81 -10.99
CA THR A 25 19.29 -2.78 -11.34
C THR A 25 18.53 -2.58 -10.04
N SER A 26 17.88 -1.42 -9.90
CA SER A 26 17.06 -1.06 -8.74
C SER A 26 16.18 -2.24 -8.32
N ALA A 27 16.19 -2.51 -7.01
CA ALA A 27 15.49 -3.58 -6.35
C ALA A 27 14.11 -3.82 -6.95
N GLN A 28 13.88 -5.02 -7.50
CA GLN A 28 12.53 -5.52 -7.65
C GLN A 28 11.97 -5.63 -6.24
N ASP A 29 11.13 -4.67 -5.86
CA ASP A 29 10.36 -4.75 -4.64
C ASP A 29 9.54 -6.03 -4.73
N ASN A 30 9.91 -7.04 -3.94
CA ASN A 30 9.22 -8.34 -3.93
C ASN A 30 7.84 -8.22 -3.28
N THR A 31 7.41 -7.01 -2.90
CA THR A 31 6.01 -6.73 -2.63
C THR A 31 5.23 -7.02 -3.89
N PRO A 32 4.30 -8.00 -3.88
CA PRO A 32 3.39 -8.20 -4.98
C PRO A 32 2.75 -6.86 -5.31
N THR A 33 2.96 -6.35 -6.53
CA THR A 33 2.17 -5.21 -7.00
C THR A 33 0.71 -5.65 -6.89
N PRO A 34 -0.11 -5.03 -6.02
CA PRO A 34 -1.46 -5.50 -5.79
C PRO A 34 -2.19 -5.58 -7.12
N ASP A 35 -2.89 -6.67 -7.41
CA ASP A 35 -3.73 -6.75 -8.61
C ASP A 35 -4.66 -5.51 -8.64
N PRO A 36 -4.54 -4.64 -9.64
CA PRO A 36 -5.27 -3.37 -9.66
C PRO A 36 -6.78 -3.57 -9.85
N ASN A 37 -7.23 -4.78 -10.21
CA ASN A 37 -8.64 -5.04 -10.53
C ASN A 37 -9.47 -5.37 -9.28
N ASN A 38 -8.96 -6.23 -8.39
CA ASN A 38 -9.64 -6.64 -7.16
C ASN A 38 -8.64 -7.17 -6.12
N ALA A 39 -8.73 -6.70 -4.88
CA ALA A 39 -7.85 -7.12 -3.80
C ALA A 39 -7.98 -8.63 -3.44
N CYS A 40 -9.09 -9.27 -3.82
CA CYS A 40 -9.30 -10.71 -3.63
C CYS A 40 -8.53 -11.59 -4.62
N ASN A 41 -8.10 -11.02 -5.75
CA ASN A 41 -7.34 -11.78 -6.75
C ASN A 41 -5.98 -12.22 -6.20
N PRO A 42 -5.37 -13.28 -6.76
CA PRO A 42 -4.01 -13.66 -6.44
C PRO A 42 -3.05 -12.47 -6.55
N GLY A 43 -2.26 -12.23 -5.49
CA GLY A 43 -1.35 -11.07 -5.41
C GLY A 43 -1.99 -9.76 -4.93
N GLY A 44 -3.31 -9.70 -4.77
CA GLY A 44 -4.01 -8.57 -4.15
C GLY A 44 -3.89 -8.53 -2.61
N ALA A 45 -4.25 -7.39 -2.02
CA ALA A 45 -4.14 -7.15 -0.57
C ALA A 45 -5.00 -8.10 0.31
N MET A 46 -6.01 -8.75 -0.29
CA MET A 46 -6.93 -9.71 0.34
C MET A 46 -6.81 -11.12 -0.29
N ALA A 47 -5.72 -11.40 -1.02
CA ALA A 47 -5.50 -12.69 -1.66
C ALA A 47 -5.62 -13.84 -0.66
N GLY A 48 -6.44 -14.83 -1.01
CA GLY A 48 -6.71 -16.00 -0.16
C GLY A 48 -7.64 -15.74 1.04
N LYS A 49 -8.09 -14.50 1.28
CA LYS A 49 -8.95 -14.16 2.41
C LYS A 49 -10.44 -14.09 2.05
N CYS A 50 -10.77 -13.77 0.81
CA CYS A 50 -12.16 -13.47 0.43
C CYS A 50 -13.12 -14.68 0.48
N ASN A 51 -12.59 -15.91 0.52
CA ASN A 51 -13.39 -17.14 0.53
C ASN A 51 -13.34 -17.90 1.87
N SER A 52 -12.55 -17.45 2.85
CA SER A 52 -12.36 -18.20 4.12
C SER A 52 -11.59 -17.45 5.22
N GLY A 53 -11.09 -16.24 4.98
CA GLY A 53 -10.06 -15.62 5.82
C GLY A 53 -10.53 -14.57 6.82
N PHE A 54 -11.84 -14.32 6.96
CA PHE A 54 -12.36 -13.32 7.90
C PHE A 54 -12.76 -13.87 9.26
N HIS A 55 -12.99 -15.18 9.35
CA HIS A 55 -13.40 -15.85 10.59
C HIS A 55 -12.33 -16.83 11.06
N ALA A 56 -12.12 -16.89 12.38
CA ALA A 56 -11.11 -17.75 12.98
C ALA A 56 -11.36 -19.25 12.77
N ASP A 57 -12.62 -19.62 12.55
CA ASP A 57 -13.04 -21.00 12.26
C ASP A 57 -12.98 -21.35 10.75
N GLY A 58 -12.57 -20.39 9.90
CA GLY A 58 -12.48 -20.55 8.46
C GLY A 58 -13.82 -20.66 7.74
N LYS A 59 -14.96 -20.53 8.45
CA LYS A 59 -16.28 -20.56 7.84
C LYS A 59 -16.66 -19.18 7.35
N ILE A 60 -17.41 -19.12 6.24
CA ILE A 60 -17.91 -17.87 5.69
C ILE A 60 -19.23 -18.15 4.98
N SER A 61 -20.20 -17.26 5.12
CA SER A 61 -21.47 -17.37 4.38
C SER A 61 -21.31 -16.89 2.93
N PRO A 62 -22.18 -17.33 2.00
CA PRO A 62 -22.19 -16.81 0.64
C PRO A 62 -22.30 -15.28 0.55
N ALA A 63 -23.10 -14.68 1.44
CA ALA A 63 -23.26 -13.21 1.49
C ALA A 63 -21.96 -12.49 1.89
N GLU A 64 -21.17 -13.09 2.78
CA GLU A 64 -19.87 -12.55 3.18
C GLU A 64 -18.81 -12.72 2.09
N ILE A 65 -18.86 -13.81 1.32
CA ILE A 65 -18.03 -13.97 0.12
C ILE A 65 -18.37 -12.86 -0.88
N GLU A 66 -19.65 -12.66 -1.19
CA GLU A 66 -20.09 -11.60 -2.11
C GLU A 66 -19.66 -10.20 -1.63
N TRP A 67 -19.85 -9.91 -0.34
CA TRP A 67 -19.38 -8.68 0.29
C TRP A 67 -17.86 -8.52 0.15
N ALA A 68 -17.08 -9.55 0.43
CA ALA A 68 -15.63 -9.51 0.35
C ALA A 68 -15.14 -9.21 -1.07
N TRP A 69 -15.73 -9.85 -2.08
CA TRP A 69 -15.41 -9.61 -3.49
C TRP A 69 -15.83 -8.22 -3.95
N LYS A 70 -17.01 -7.74 -3.52
CA LYS A 70 -17.46 -6.37 -3.77
C LYS A 70 -16.49 -5.36 -3.16
N CYS A 71 -16.16 -5.51 -1.89
CA CYS A 71 -15.24 -4.61 -1.21
C CYS A 71 -13.81 -4.70 -1.75
N GLY A 72 -13.35 -5.88 -2.17
CA GLY A 72 -12.04 -6.06 -2.78
C GLY A 72 -11.81 -5.18 -4.01
N TRP A 73 -12.85 -4.84 -4.77
CA TRP A 73 -12.78 -3.90 -5.91
C TRP A 73 -12.48 -2.45 -5.46
N TYR A 74 -13.09 -2.01 -4.36
CA TYR A 74 -12.84 -0.69 -3.77
C TYR A 74 -11.48 -0.63 -3.08
N ILE A 75 -11.11 -1.69 -2.37
CA ILE A 75 -9.80 -1.78 -1.70
C ILE A 75 -8.65 -1.73 -2.69
N ALA A 76 -8.76 -2.40 -3.84
CA ALA A 76 -7.75 -2.30 -4.90
C ALA A 76 -7.54 -0.84 -5.37
N ARG A 77 -8.62 -0.07 -5.52
CA ARG A 77 -8.56 1.35 -5.93
C ARG A 77 -8.04 2.28 -4.85
N TYR A 78 -8.37 1.99 -3.60
CA TYR A 78 -7.82 2.72 -2.46
C TYR A 78 -6.29 2.57 -2.43
N TYR A 79 -5.78 1.33 -2.54
CA TYR A 79 -4.33 1.09 -2.55
C TYR A 79 -3.64 1.58 -3.84
N ALA A 80 -4.36 1.63 -4.96
CA ALA A 80 -3.86 2.25 -6.19
C ALA A 80 -3.85 3.80 -6.13
N GLY A 81 -4.41 4.41 -5.08
CA GLY A 81 -4.51 5.86 -4.93
C GLY A 81 -5.59 6.52 -5.80
N THR A 82 -6.40 5.73 -6.51
CA THR A 82 -7.50 6.24 -7.34
C THR A 82 -8.69 6.66 -6.48
N PHE A 83 -8.89 6.00 -5.33
CA PHE A 83 -9.95 6.31 -4.38
C PHE A 83 -9.34 6.83 -3.07
N THR A 84 -9.89 7.93 -2.58
CA THR A 84 -9.69 8.38 -1.20
C THR A 84 -10.54 7.55 -0.25
N ARG A 85 -10.26 7.64 1.05
CA ARG A 85 -10.97 6.89 2.09
C ARG A 85 -12.48 7.11 2.04
N ASP A 86 -12.91 8.35 1.86
CA ASP A 86 -14.32 8.76 1.87
C ASP A 86 -15.09 8.29 0.63
N GLN A 87 -14.38 7.84 -0.41
CA GLN A 87 -14.96 7.27 -1.62
C GLN A 87 -15.17 5.75 -1.51
N VAL A 88 -14.66 5.12 -0.45
CA VAL A 88 -14.88 3.70 -0.17
C VAL A 88 -16.20 3.58 0.60
N PRO A 89 -17.14 2.73 0.16
CA PRO A 89 -18.41 2.53 0.88
C PRO A 89 -18.22 2.16 2.34
N ASP A 90 -19.09 2.65 3.23
CA ASP A 90 -19.00 2.42 4.68
C ASP A 90 -18.98 0.93 5.04
N GLU A 91 -19.74 0.11 4.33
CA GLU A 91 -19.75 -1.36 4.48
C GLU A 91 -18.38 -2.01 4.22
N CYS A 92 -17.48 -1.34 3.52
CA CYS A 92 -16.11 -1.77 3.24
C CYS A 92 -15.06 -1.07 4.12
N SER A 93 -15.47 -0.10 4.94
CA SER A 93 -14.54 0.74 5.72
C SER A 93 -13.72 -0.05 6.74
N SER A 94 -14.25 -1.18 7.23
CA SER A 94 -13.56 -2.08 8.16
C SER A 94 -12.31 -2.74 7.58
N LEU A 95 -12.18 -2.76 6.24
CA LEU A 95 -11.02 -3.30 5.53
C LEU A 95 -9.93 -2.24 5.29
N LEU A 96 -10.20 -0.96 5.58
CA LEU A 96 -9.24 0.11 5.39
C LEU A 96 -8.28 0.22 6.59
N PRO A 97 -7.01 0.56 6.37
CA PRO A 97 -6.05 0.74 7.46
C PRO A 97 -6.52 1.88 8.38
N GLY A 98 -6.55 1.67 9.69
CA GLY A 98 -7.08 2.65 10.65
C GLY A 98 -6.57 4.08 10.41
N LEU A 99 -7.42 5.08 10.68
CA LEU A 99 -6.96 6.46 10.65
C LEU A 99 -5.82 6.61 11.67
N PRO A 100 -4.74 7.33 11.34
CA PRO A 100 -3.73 7.64 12.33
C PRO A 100 -4.47 8.29 13.51
N GLN A 101 -4.34 7.69 14.69
CA GLN A 101 -4.90 8.30 15.89
C GLN A 101 -4.24 9.67 15.99
N GLN A 102 -5.04 10.72 15.79
CA GLN A 102 -4.68 12.04 16.26
C GLN A 102 -4.42 11.83 17.74
N VAL A 103 -3.15 11.81 18.14
CA VAL A 103 -2.77 11.80 19.54
C VAL A 103 -3.39 13.09 20.09
N THR A 104 -4.59 12.98 20.66
CA THR A 104 -5.14 13.99 21.52
C THR A 104 -4.15 14.05 22.67
N GLY A 105 -3.21 15.00 22.60
CA GLY A 105 -2.43 15.40 23.74
C GLY A 105 -3.37 15.63 24.92
N PRO A 106 -2.90 15.43 26.16
CA PRO A 106 -3.77 15.38 27.33
C PRO A 106 -4.72 16.57 27.31
N THR A 107 -6.02 16.26 27.27
CA THR A 107 -7.10 17.21 27.52
C THR A 107 -6.75 17.92 28.81
N VAL A 108 -6.27 19.16 28.71
CA VAL A 108 -6.22 20.06 29.85
C VAL A 108 -7.69 20.32 30.16
N GLU A 109 -8.18 19.58 31.15
CA GLU A 109 -9.44 19.78 31.81
C GLU A 109 -9.48 21.25 32.23
N ALA A 110 -10.17 22.07 31.44
CA ALA A 110 -10.42 23.45 31.79
C ALA A 110 -11.25 23.42 33.07
N THR A 111 -10.58 23.64 34.20
CA THR A 111 -11.21 23.91 35.48
C THR A 111 -12.04 25.17 35.30
N GLU A 112 -13.35 24.98 35.16
CA GLU A 112 -14.33 26.04 35.17
C GLU A 112 -14.25 26.73 36.54
N THR A 113 -13.62 27.90 36.57
CA THR A 113 -13.53 28.74 37.77
C THR A 113 -14.92 29.31 38.03
N ALA A 114 -15.69 28.62 38.87
CA ALA A 114 -16.93 29.12 39.40
C ALA A 114 -16.66 30.43 40.18
N THR A 115 -17.20 31.53 39.67
CA THR A 115 -17.22 32.81 40.40
C THR A 115 -18.40 32.78 41.39
N PRO A 116 -18.24 33.14 42.67
CA PRO A 116 -19.34 33.13 43.63
C PRO A 116 -20.34 34.27 43.37
N PRO A 117 -21.64 34.09 43.71
CA PRO A 117 -22.67 35.09 43.49
C PRO A 117 -22.53 36.30 44.43
N PRO A 118 -22.96 37.51 44.00
CA PRO A 118 -22.89 38.71 44.81
C PRO A 118 -23.92 38.70 45.96
N LYS A 119 -23.53 39.32 47.08
CA LYS A 119 -24.31 39.48 48.32
C LYS A 119 -25.56 40.34 48.14
#